data_AF-A0A7V4EML6-F1
#
_entry.id   AF-A0A7V4EML6-F1
#
_cell.length_a   1.000
_cell.length_b   1.000
_cell.length_c   1.000
_cell.angle_alpha   90.00
_cell.angle_beta   90.00
_cell.angle_gamma   90.00
#
_symmetry.space_group_name_H-M   'P 1'
#
loop_
_entity.id
_entity.type
_entity.pdbx_description
1 polymer ?
#
loop_
_entity_poly.entity_id
_entity_poly.type
_entity_poly.pdbx_seq_one_letter_code
_entity_poly.pdbx_strand_id
1 'polypeptide(L)'
;MLVSQLTRAEQVFRRWMLISAWMYAVSGLFFLIAGPHMAWVFNDLGDRLTFALGVVLPAYPLPADDREGAFWLVLSLSMMAMITYICRAAYLDLRRNAGLVPLLLLSKFCSSAVYLGFFLATGQLAHLAGTLTDGPLFLVTLALWFPASRGDRFLDRTEEEIYLAAGETLVPRGGAFEAGYEDFREECLKDAQRLFAALSPVALATFRIMLRFVDLLPIFIVRKPRTFRRLKPEERLAFMTRLEHHPRTAVRMTFFAIKLDVLLPLFNRPEMERVTGWDKPREAAS
;
A
#
# COMPACT_ATOMS: atom_id res chain seq x y z
N MET A 1 10.96 16.85 22.59
CA MET A 1 10.83 16.30 21.23
C MET A 1 9.41 16.55 20.77
N LEU A 2 9.23 17.43 19.78
CA LEU A 2 7.92 17.73 19.21
C LEU A 2 7.35 16.44 18.64
N VAL A 3 6.24 15.95 19.21
CA VAL A 3 5.42 14.90 18.60
C VAL A 3 4.91 15.50 17.29
N SER A 4 5.61 15.22 16.20
CA SER A 4 5.12 15.56 14.86
C SER A 4 3.74 14.92 14.73
N GLN A 5 2.71 15.74 14.54
CA GLN A 5 1.35 15.24 14.50
C GLN A 5 1.23 14.13 13.44
N LEU A 6 0.66 12.99 13.83
CA LEU A 6 0.39 11.89 12.91
C LEU A 6 -0.62 12.36 11.86
N THR A 7 -0.36 12.02 10.60
CA THR A 7 -1.30 12.24 9.49
C THR A 7 -2.61 11.49 9.73
N ARG A 8 -3.67 11.89 9.02
CA ARG A 8 -4.98 11.18 9.12
C ARG A 8 -4.85 9.69 8.78
N ALA A 9 -4.06 9.33 7.77
CA ALA A 9 -3.82 7.93 7.39
C ALA A 9 -3.10 7.16 8.51
N GLU A 10 -2.05 7.74 9.10
CA GLU A 10 -1.34 7.16 10.25
C GLU A 10 -2.28 6.97 11.45
N GLN A 11 -3.18 7.91 11.73
CA GLN A 11 -4.13 7.79 12.83
C GLN A 11 -5.15 6.66 12.62
N VAL A 12 -5.70 6.53 11.41
CA VAL A 12 -6.62 5.44 11.07
C VAL A 12 -5.91 4.10 11.17
N PHE A 13 -4.72 3.98 10.57
CA PHE A 13 -3.93 2.76 10.64
C PHE A 13 -3.54 2.40 12.08
N ARG A 14 -3.15 3.40 12.88
CA ARG A 14 -2.84 3.21 14.30
C ARG A 14 -4.04 2.64 15.08
N ARG A 15 -5.25 3.16 14.87
CA ARG A 15 -6.47 2.61 15.50
C ARG A 15 -6.74 1.17 15.05
N TRP A 16 -6.54 0.89 13.76
CA TRP A 16 -6.65 -0.48 13.24
C TRP A 16 -5.66 -1.44 13.88
N MET A 17 -4.42 -1.01 14.15
CA MET A 17 -3.42 -1.81 14.87
C MET A 17 -3.84 -2.12 16.31
N LEU A 18 -4.50 -1.20 17.00
CA LEU A 18 -5.05 -1.47 18.33
C LEU A 18 -6.17 -2.52 18.29
N ILE A 19 -7.12 -2.37 17.36
CA ILE A 19 -8.21 -3.31 17.16
C ILE A 19 -7.64 -4.70 16.82
N SER A 20 -6.68 -4.74 15.89
CA SER A 20 -6.01 -5.98 15.48
C SER A 20 -5.26 -6.65 16.62
N ALA A 21 -4.57 -5.89 17.47
CA ALA A 21 -3.88 -6.43 18.64
C ALA A 21 -4.86 -7.14 19.59
N TRP A 22 -6.00 -6.52 19.89
CA TRP A 22 -7.03 -7.14 20.72
C TRP A 22 -7.66 -8.36 20.04
N MET A 23 -7.97 -8.25 18.76
CA MET A 23 -8.53 -9.37 17.99
C MET A 23 -7.59 -10.58 18.01
N TYR A 24 -6.29 -10.41 17.75
CA TYR A 24 -5.34 -11.52 17.79
C TYR A 24 -5.10 -12.06 19.20
N ALA A 25 -5.04 -11.19 20.21
CA ALA A 25 -4.89 -11.62 21.61
C ALA A 25 -6.09 -12.48 22.07
N VAL A 26 -7.31 -12.00 21.81
CA VAL A 26 -8.55 -12.70 22.16
C VAL A 26 -8.70 -13.97 21.35
N SER A 27 -8.41 -13.95 20.04
CA SER A 27 -8.44 -15.16 19.21
C SER A 27 -7.41 -16.19 19.67
N GLY A 28 -6.20 -15.78 20.07
CA GLY A 28 -5.20 -16.67 20.63
C GLY A 28 -5.67 -17.33 21.94
N LEU A 29 -6.28 -16.55 22.84
CA LEU A 29 -6.85 -17.08 24.09
C LEU A 29 -8.05 -18.00 23.84
N PHE A 30 -8.92 -17.62 22.90
CA PHE A 30 -10.06 -18.44 22.49
C PHE A 30 -9.58 -19.78 21.92
N PHE A 31 -8.57 -19.77 21.04
CA PHE A 31 -8.03 -20.98 20.43
C PHE A 31 -7.34 -21.88 21.47
N LEU A 32 -6.73 -21.30 22.50
CA LEU A 32 -6.16 -22.05 23.62
C LEU A 32 -7.21 -22.86 24.39
N ILE A 33 -8.43 -22.32 24.55
CA ILE A 33 -9.49 -22.94 25.35
C ILE A 33 -10.42 -23.81 24.48
N ALA A 34 -10.78 -23.31 23.30
CA ALA A 34 -11.82 -23.87 22.44
C ALA A 34 -11.31 -24.41 21.09
N GLY A 35 -9.99 -24.35 20.84
CA GLY A 35 -9.37 -24.87 19.62
C GLY A 35 -9.78 -26.30 19.24
N PRO A 36 -9.80 -27.27 20.19
CA PRO A 36 -10.24 -28.63 19.91
C PRO A 36 -11.67 -28.73 19.37
N HIS A 37 -12.56 -27.82 19.78
CA HIS A 37 -13.96 -27.82 19.36
C HIS A 37 -14.16 -27.26 17.95
N MET A 38 -13.20 -26.50 17.40
CA MET A 38 -13.33 -25.86 16.09
C MET A 38 -13.45 -26.87 14.95
N ALA A 39 -12.70 -27.98 15.01
CA ALA A 39 -12.77 -29.03 13.99
C ALA A 39 -14.18 -29.65 13.89
N TRP A 40 -14.84 -29.84 15.03
CA TRP A 40 -16.23 -30.33 15.07
C TRP A 40 -17.20 -29.35 14.41
N VAL A 41 -17.07 -28.06 14.73
CA VAL A 41 -17.91 -27.00 14.14
C VAL A 41 -17.75 -26.93 12.62
N PHE A 42 -16.51 -27.01 12.11
CA PHE A 42 -16.27 -26.98 10.67
C PHE A 42 -16.82 -28.20 9.94
N ASN A 43 -16.74 -29.38 10.56
CA ASN A 43 -17.30 -30.61 9.99
C ASN A 43 -18.83 -30.57 9.98
N ASP A 44 -19.49 -30.16 11.07
CA ASP A 44 -20.96 -29.99 11.11
C ASP A 44 -21.44 -28.97 10.06
N LEU A 45 -20.72 -27.86 9.89
CA LEU A 45 -21.01 -26.90 8.83
C LEU A 45 -20.80 -27.50 7.43
N GLY A 46 -19.77 -28.32 7.26
CA GLY A 46 -19.50 -29.05 6.02
C GLY A 46 -20.60 -30.03 5.63
N ASP A 47 -21.11 -30.77 6.60
CA ASP A 47 -22.21 -31.71 6.39
C ASP A 47 -23.51 -30.98 5.99
N ARG A 48 -23.82 -29.86 6.66
CA ARG A 48 -24.98 -29.02 6.31
C ARG A 48 -24.87 -28.41 4.92
N LEU A 49 -23.68 -27.94 4.53
CA LEU A 49 -23.44 -27.40 3.19
C LEU A 49 -23.48 -28.49 2.11
N THR A 50 -22.96 -29.68 2.42
CA THR A 50 -23.06 -30.85 1.54
C THR A 50 -24.52 -31.21 1.28
N PHE A 51 -25.34 -31.22 2.33
CA PHE A 51 -26.78 -31.47 2.22
C PHE A 51 -27.50 -30.38 1.41
N ALA A 52 -27.17 -29.11 1.63
CA ALA A 52 -27.85 -27.98 0.98
C ALA A 52 -27.46 -27.77 -0.48
N LEU A 53 -26.19 -27.99 -0.84
CA LEU A 53 -25.62 -27.68 -2.16
C LEU A 53 -25.36 -28.93 -3.02
N GLY A 54 -25.47 -30.13 -2.44
CA GLY A 54 -25.18 -31.39 -3.13
C GLY A 54 -23.69 -31.60 -3.46
N VAL A 55 -22.79 -30.81 -2.86
CA VAL A 55 -21.34 -30.90 -3.07
C VAL A 55 -20.71 -31.60 -1.88
N VAL A 56 -20.09 -32.76 -2.10
CA VAL A 56 -19.41 -33.52 -1.02
C VAL A 56 -18.16 -32.77 -0.58
N LEU A 57 -18.19 -32.24 0.65
CA LEU A 57 -17.03 -31.61 1.27
C LEU A 57 -16.35 -32.60 2.23
N PRO A 58 -15.07 -32.93 2.02
CA PRO A 58 -14.37 -33.86 2.89
C PRO A 58 -14.19 -33.27 4.29
N ALA A 59 -14.37 -34.12 5.30
CA ALA A 59 -14.19 -33.75 6.70
C ALA A 59 -12.72 -33.40 7.00
N TYR A 60 -12.54 -32.41 7.88
CA TYR A 60 -11.26 -32.11 8.48
C TYR A 60 -10.96 -33.13 9.60
N PRO A 61 -9.76 -33.73 9.66
CA PRO A 61 -9.43 -34.69 10.70
C PRO A 61 -9.61 -34.05 12.08
N LEU A 62 -10.29 -34.74 12.98
CA LEU A 62 -10.42 -34.29 14.35
C LEU A 62 -9.02 -34.32 15.00
N PRO A 63 -8.64 -33.29 15.77
CA PRO A 63 -7.38 -33.32 16.49
C PRO A 63 -7.40 -34.51 17.44
N ALA A 64 -6.48 -35.45 17.24
CA ALA A 64 -6.25 -36.49 18.23
C ALA A 64 -5.61 -35.83 19.47
N ASP A 65 -5.84 -36.38 20.66
CA ASP A 65 -5.15 -35.98 21.91
C ASP A 65 -3.65 -36.37 21.91
N ASP A 66 -3.02 -36.32 20.74
CA ASP A 66 -1.65 -36.71 20.51
C ASP A 66 -0.69 -35.53 20.72
N ARG A 67 0.60 -35.85 20.78
CA ARG A 67 1.67 -34.86 20.94
C ARG A 67 1.73 -33.87 19.77
N GLU A 68 1.13 -34.21 18.63
CA GLU A 68 1.11 -33.39 17.44
C GLU A 68 0.12 -32.23 17.58
N GLY A 69 -1.09 -32.48 18.11
CA GLY A 69 -2.06 -31.42 18.41
C GLY A 69 -1.52 -30.36 19.38
N ALA A 70 -0.85 -30.80 20.45
CA ALA A 70 -0.20 -29.90 21.41
C ALA A 70 0.93 -29.06 20.77
N PHE A 71 1.71 -29.67 19.87
CA PHE A 71 2.76 -28.97 19.12
C PHE A 71 2.19 -27.84 18.24
N TRP A 72 1.17 -28.13 17.44
CA TRP A 72 0.54 -27.13 16.57
C TRP A 72 -0.18 -26.04 17.36
N LEU A 73 -0.74 -26.36 18.54
CA LEU A 73 -1.34 -25.39 19.44
C LEU A 73 -0.30 -24.39 19.96
N VAL A 74 0.84 -24.87 20.46
CA VAL A 74 1.94 -24.02 20.93
C VAL A 74 2.47 -23.15 19.80
N LEU A 75 2.66 -23.72 18.61
CA LEU A 75 3.12 -22.97 17.43
C LEU A 75 2.12 -21.85 17.07
N SER A 76 0.83 -22.18 17.01
CA SER A 76 -0.23 -21.21 16.68
C SER A 76 -0.31 -20.09 17.71
N LEU A 77 -0.26 -20.42 19.01
CA LEU A 77 -0.28 -19.44 20.08
C LEU A 77 0.94 -18.52 20.05
N SER A 78 2.13 -19.08 19.78
CA SER A 78 3.36 -18.30 19.65
C SER A 78 3.28 -17.29 18.49
N MET A 79 2.73 -17.69 17.34
CA MET A 79 2.52 -16.81 16.20
C MET A 79 1.47 -15.72 16.51
N MET A 80 0.37 -16.09 17.17
CA MET A 80 -0.66 -15.13 17.62
C MET A 80 -0.09 -14.10 18.60
N ALA A 81 0.78 -14.51 19.53
CA ALA A 81 1.47 -13.61 20.44
C ALA A 81 2.41 -12.65 19.69
N MET A 82 3.17 -13.14 18.70
CA MET A 82 4.06 -12.32 17.89
C MET A 82 3.32 -11.27 17.05
N ILE A 83 2.25 -11.64 16.36
CA ILE A 83 1.46 -10.68 15.58
C ILE A 83 0.74 -9.67 16.49
N THR A 84 0.29 -10.10 17.68
CA THR A 84 -0.27 -9.21 18.71
C THR A 84 0.77 -8.19 19.16
N TYR A 85 2.00 -8.64 19.42
CA TYR A 85 3.11 -7.76 19.79
C TYR A 85 3.41 -6.74 18.69
N ILE A 86 3.50 -7.18 17.42
CA ILE A 86 3.75 -6.29 16.28
C ILE A 86 2.66 -5.22 16.18
N CYS A 87 1.38 -5.62 16.28
CA CYS A 87 0.26 -4.70 16.26
C CYS A 87 0.33 -3.69 17.41
N ARG A 88 0.63 -4.15 18.63
CA ARG A 88 0.79 -3.28 19.80
C ARG A 88 1.98 -2.32 19.65
N ALA A 89 3.13 -2.79 19.14
CA ALA A 89 4.31 -1.97 18.90
C ALA A 89 4.03 -0.87 17.86
N ALA A 90 3.37 -1.22 16.75
CA ALA A 90 2.94 -0.27 15.72
C ALA A 90 1.89 0.73 16.25
N TYR A 91 1.04 0.32 17.20
CA TYR A 91 0.09 1.23 17.85
C TYR A 91 0.78 2.25 18.78
N LEU A 92 1.78 1.82 19.56
CA LEU A 92 2.50 2.67 20.51
C LEU A 92 3.38 3.70 19.81
N ASP A 93 4.12 3.27 18.80
CA ASP A 93 4.97 4.15 17.98
C ASP A 93 5.02 3.63 16.55
N LEU A 94 4.13 4.17 15.71
CA LEU A 94 3.97 3.73 14.33
C LEU A 94 5.21 3.98 13.49
N ARG A 95 5.85 5.15 13.66
CA ARG A 95 6.97 5.55 12.81
C ARG A 95 8.22 4.76 13.13
N ARG A 96 8.51 4.58 14.42
CA ARG A 96 9.66 3.75 14.85
C ARG A 96 9.48 2.29 14.47
N ASN A 97 8.26 1.77 14.55
CA ASN A 97 7.95 0.35 14.29
C ASN A 97 7.39 0.09 12.88
N ALA A 98 7.47 1.06 11.97
CA ALA A 98 6.98 0.94 10.60
C ALA A 98 7.54 -0.28 9.86
N GLY A 99 8.79 -0.66 10.16
CA GLY A 99 9.44 -1.84 9.58
C GLY A 99 8.82 -3.18 9.99
N LEU A 100 8.06 -3.24 11.08
CA LEU A 100 7.39 -4.46 11.53
C LEU A 100 6.09 -4.74 10.76
N VAL A 101 5.44 -3.72 10.21
CA VAL A 101 4.15 -3.88 9.51
C VAL A 101 4.28 -4.72 8.23
N PRO A 102 5.32 -4.54 7.38
CA PRO A 102 5.57 -5.45 6.27
C PRO A 102 5.73 -6.92 6.69
N LEU A 103 6.31 -7.19 7.86
CA LEU A 103 6.43 -8.56 8.39
C LEU A 103 5.07 -9.15 8.77
N LEU A 104 4.21 -8.35 9.41
CA LEU A 104 2.82 -8.73 9.68
C LEU A 104 2.05 -9.04 8.39
N LEU A 105 2.18 -8.17 7.38
CA LEU A 105 1.54 -8.34 6.07
C LEU A 105 2.04 -9.60 5.36
N LEU A 106 3.35 -9.84 5.37
CA LEU A 106 3.95 -11.05 4.79
C LEU A 106 3.42 -12.31 5.49
N SER A 107 3.38 -12.31 6.82
CA SER A 107 2.83 -13.43 7.60
C SER A 107 1.37 -13.73 7.24
N LYS A 108 0.53 -12.69 7.14
CA LYS A 108 -0.89 -12.83 6.78
C LYS A 108 -1.10 -13.22 5.32
N PHE A 109 -0.27 -12.74 4.41
CA PHE A 109 -0.27 -13.16 3.02
C PHE A 109 0.07 -14.66 2.89
N CYS A 110 1.18 -15.09 3.51
CA CYS A 110 1.63 -16.47 3.45
C CYS A 110 0.59 -17.43 4.03
N SER A 111 0.04 -17.15 5.21
CA SER A 111 -1.02 -17.98 5.82
C SER A 111 -2.26 -18.05 4.93
N SER A 112 -2.76 -16.91 4.42
CA SER A 112 -3.93 -16.89 3.52
C SER A 112 -3.70 -17.69 2.24
N ALA A 113 -2.51 -17.55 1.62
CA ALA A 113 -2.15 -18.25 0.39
C ALA A 113 -2.00 -19.76 0.62
N VAL A 114 -1.40 -20.16 1.74
CA VAL A 114 -1.22 -21.58 2.10
C VAL A 114 -2.57 -22.22 2.44
N TYR A 115 -3.42 -21.55 3.22
CA TYR A 115 -4.79 -22.00 3.48
C TYR A 115 -5.59 -22.18 2.18
N LEU A 116 -5.49 -21.21 1.26
CA LEU A 116 -6.17 -21.32 -0.02
C LEU A 116 -5.64 -22.50 -0.84
N GLY A 117 -4.31 -22.68 -0.89
CA GLY A 117 -3.68 -23.80 -1.57
C GLY A 117 -4.13 -25.15 -1.03
N PHE A 118 -4.19 -25.30 0.30
CA PHE A 118 -4.71 -26.52 0.93
C PHE A 118 -6.19 -26.74 0.67
N PHE A 119 -7.01 -25.69 0.66
CA PHE A 119 -8.42 -25.81 0.29
C PHE A 119 -8.58 -26.30 -1.15
N LEU A 120 -7.81 -25.73 -2.10
CA LEU A 120 -7.85 -26.16 -3.50
C LEU A 120 -7.37 -27.61 -3.69
N ALA A 121 -6.45 -28.08 -2.86
CA ALA A 121 -5.92 -29.45 -2.92
C ALA A 121 -6.81 -30.48 -2.21
N THR A 122 -7.42 -30.11 -1.09
CA THR A 122 -8.11 -31.06 -0.19
C THR A 122 -9.62 -30.89 -0.16
N GLY A 123 -10.17 -29.74 -0.55
CA GLY A 123 -11.59 -29.41 -0.45
C GLY A 123 -12.11 -29.19 0.99
N GLN A 124 -11.25 -29.23 2.00
CA GLN A 124 -11.67 -29.17 3.41
C GLN A 124 -12.04 -27.75 3.85
N LEU A 125 -13.24 -27.60 4.43
CA LEU A 125 -13.77 -26.28 4.82
C LEU A 125 -12.93 -25.52 5.85
N ALA A 126 -12.22 -26.21 6.74
CA ALA A 126 -11.35 -25.56 7.72
C ALA A 126 -10.29 -24.68 7.04
N HIS A 127 -9.75 -25.11 5.89
CA HIS A 127 -8.78 -24.34 5.11
C HIS A 127 -9.42 -23.13 4.40
N LEU A 128 -10.67 -23.27 3.93
CA LEU A 128 -11.42 -22.14 3.40
C LEU A 128 -11.71 -21.11 4.48
N ALA A 129 -12.12 -21.55 5.67
CA ALA A 129 -12.35 -20.68 6.81
C ALA A 129 -11.09 -19.88 7.16
N GLY A 130 -9.93 -20.54 7.22
CA GLY A 130 -8.63 -19.86 7.44
C GLY A 130 -8.32 -18.80 6.38
N THR A 131 -8.61 -19.08 5.11
CA THR A 131 -8.44 -18.11 4.01
C THR A 131 -9.39 -16.92 4.15
N LEU A 132 -10.65 -17.19 4.49
CA LEU A 132 -11.69 -16.18 4.64
C LEU A 132 -11.53 -15.33 5.90
N THR A 133 -10.79 -15.81 6.91
CA THR A 133 -10.42 -15.00 8.07
C THR A 133 -9.16 -14.20 7.82
N ASP A 134 -8.06 -14.83 7.37
CA ASP A 134 -6.76 -14.16 7.26
C ASP A 134 -6.64 -13.29 6.00
N GLY A 135 -7.31 -13.66 4.91
CA GLY A 135 -7.27 -12.94 3.64
C GLY A 135 -7.85 -11.52 3.75
N PRO A 136 -9.09 -11.33 4.26
CA PRO A 136 -9.65 -10.00 4.48
C PRO A 136 -8.83 -9.17 5.46
N LEU A 137 -8.28 -9.78 6.53
CA LEU A 137 -7.42 -9.08 7.48
C LEU A 137 -6.13 -8.59 6.83
N PHE A 138 -5.52 -9.41 5.96
CA PHE A 138 -4.40 -9.00 5.11
C PHE A 138 -4.78 -7.82 4.23
N LEU A 139 -5.89 -7.91 3.49
CA LEU A 139 -6.32 -6.86 2.55
C LEU A 139 -6.65 -5.54 3.24
N VAL A 140 -7.38 -5.57 4.35
CA VAL A 140 -7.70 -4.37 5.14
C VAL A 140 -6.42 -3.78 5.72
N THR A 141 -5.54 -4.60 6.31
CA THR A 141 -4.28 -4.11 6.86
C THR A 141 -3.39 -3.51 5.77
N LEU A 142 -3.33 -4.12 4.59
CA LEU A 142 -2.58 -3.63 3.44
C LEU A 142 -3.15 -2.29 2.94
N ALA A 143 -4.47 -2.21 2.78
CA ALA A 143 -5.16 -1.02 2.29
C ALA A 143 -4.99 0.17 3.23
N LEU A 144 -4.98 -0.06 4.55
CA LEU A 144 -4.75 0.99 5.54
C LEU A 144 -3.25 1.31 5.72
N TRP A 145 -2.38 0.31 5.61
CA TRP A 145 -0.94 0.49 5.71
C TRP A 145 -0.37 1.25 4.52
N PHE A 146 -0.84 0.95 3.31
CA PHE A 146 -0.30 1.54 2.09
C PHE A 146 -0.24 3.08 2.16
N PRO A 147 -1.32 3.82 2.44
CA PRO A 147 -1.26 5.28 2.62
C PRO A 147 -0.53 5.72 3.89
N ALA A 148 -0.52 4.91 4.96
CA ALA A 148 0.13 5.24 6.22
C ALA A 148 1.66 4.99 6.23
N SER A 149 2.16 4.18 5.29
CA SER A 149 3.50 3.57 5.36
C SER A 149 4.67 4.55 5.40
N ARG A 150 4.44 5.84 5.09
CA ARG A 150 5.40 6.96 5.16
C ARG A 150 4.71 8.32 5.36
N GLY A 151 3.99 8.48 6.46
CA GLY A 151 3.20 9.69 6.74
C GLY A 151 4.01 10.97 6.97
N ASP A 152 5.32 10.89 7.20
CA ASP A 152 6.20 12.04 7.34
C ASP A 152 6.68 12.63 6.01
N ARG A 153 6.75 11.82 4.93
CA ARG A 153 7.24 12.25 3.61
C ARG A 153 6.20 12.20 2.50
N PHE A 154 5.05 11.57 2.74
CA PHE A 154 3.96 11.28 1.78
C PHE A 154 4.36 10.33 0.63
N LEU A 155 5.54 10.54 0.04
CA LEU A 155 6.18 9.70 -0.95
C LEU A 155 7.37 8.93 -0.36
N ASP A 156 7.62 7.73 -0.89
CA ASP A 156 8.87 7.03 -0.65
C ASP A 156 10.02 7.56 -1.52
N ARG A 157 11.28 7.21 -1.21
CA ARG A 157 12.45 7.69 -1.98
C ARG A 157 12.37 7.32 -3.46
N THR A 158 11.80 6.16 -3.79
CA THR A 158 11.63 5.74 -5.19
C THR A 158 10.55 6.59 -5.87
N GLU A 159 9.43 6.84 -5.19
CA GLU A 159 8.34 7.69 -5.64
C GLU A 159 8.80 9.15 -5.81
N GLU A 160 9.61 9.68 -4.89
CA GLU A 160 10.27 10.98 -5.02
C GLU A 160 11.19 11.01 -6.26
N GLU A 161 12.04 10.00 -6.44
CA GLU A 161 12.91 9.90 -7.64
C GLU A 161 12.10 9.86 -8.94
N ILE A 162 10.96 9.16 -8.96
CA ILE A 162 10.05 9.11 -10.12
C ILE A 162 9.42 10.49 -10.37
N TYR A 163 8.92 11.14 -9.31
CA TYR A 163 8.29 12.45 -9.38
C TYR A 163 9.28 13.52 -9.88
N LEU A 164 10.50 13.53 -9.35
CA LEU A 164 11.55 14.45 -9.76
C LEU A 164 12.02 14.17 -11.20
N ALA A 165 12.20 12.90 -11.58
CA ALA A 165 12.54 12.53 -12.95
C ALA A 165 11.46 12.98 -13.95
N ALA A 166 10.18 12.96 -13.56
CA ALA A 166 9.09 13.48 -14.37
C ALA A 166 9.21 15.00 -14.57
N GLY A 167 9.49 15.76 -13.50
CA GLY A 167 9.70 17.21 -13.58
C GLY A 167 10.90 17.62 -14.43
N GLU A 168 12.05 16.97 -14.21
CA GLU A 168 13.26 17.17 -15.00
C GLU A 168 13.04 16.88 -16.50
N THR A 169 12.17 15.91 -16.82
CA THR A 169 11.84 15.56 -18.21
C THR A 169 10.85 16.55 -18.84
N LEU A 170 9.87 17.04 -18.07
CA LEU A 170 8.85 17.98 -18.55
C LEU A 170 9.42 19.39 -18.73
N VAL A 171 10.33 19.81 -17.86
CA VAL A 171 10.97 21.14 -17.90
C VAL A 171 12.48 20.99 -17.76
N PRO A 172 13.19 20.55 -18.83
CA PRO A 172 14.64 20.48 -18.82
C PRO A 172 15.26 21.87 -18.84
N ARG A 173 16.45 21.99 -18.23
CA ARG A 173 17.23 23.24 -18.24
C ARG A 173 17.63 23.63 -19.66
N GLY A 174 17.49 24.91 -20.00
CA GLY A 174 17.74 25.40 -21.37
C GLY A 174 16.72 24.92 -22.41
N GLY A 175 15.57 24.39 -21.97
CA GLY A 175 14.45 24.02 -22.83
C GLY A 175 13.57 25.24 -23.15
N ALA A 176 12.28 25.16 -22.77
CA ALA A 176 11.35 26.28 -22.91
C ALA A 176 11.69 27.48 -22.01
N PHE A 177 12.45 27.23 -20.94
CA PHE A 177 12.90 28.22 -19.97
C PHE A 177 14.40 28.05 -19.73
N GLU A 178 15.08 29.14 -19.35
CA GLU A 178 16.52 29.10 -19.04
C GLU A 178 16.80 28.23 -17.81
N ALA A 179 15.99 28.42 -16.75
CA ALA A 179 15.98 27.56 -15.56
C ALA A 179 15.10 26.32 -15.80
N GLY A 180 15.57 25.16 -15.33
CA GLY A 180 14.85 23.89 -15.40
C GLY A 180 14.23 23.48 -14.06
N TYR A 181 13.48 22.38 -14.06
CA TYR A 181 12.90 21.81 -12.83
C TYR A 181 13.97 21.42 -11.80
N GLU A 182 15.16 21.02 -12.28
CA GLU A 182 16.30 20.64 -11.44
C GLU A 182 16.79 21.81 -10.56
N ASP A 183 16.70 23.05 -11.04
CA ASP A 183 17.16 24.24 -10.33
C ASP A 183 16.26 24.57 -9.11
N PHE A 184 15.03 24.04 -9.06
CA PHE A 184 14.04 24.26 -8.00
C PHE A 184 13.62 22.96 -7.31
N ARG A 185 14.45 21.93 -7.37
CA ARG A 185 14.10 20.56 -6.99
C ARG A 185 13.56 20.45 -5.57
N GLU A 186 14.26 21.08 -4.62
CA GLU A 186 13.91 21.00 -3.20
C GLU A 186 12.64 21.81 -2.87
N GLU A 187 12.49 22.98 -3.48
CA GLU A 187 11.33 23.85 -3.32
C GLU A 187 10.08 23.20 -3.90
N CYS A 188 10.18 22.66 -5.12
CA CYS A 188 9.09 21.94 -5.77
C CYS A 188 8.65 20.72 -4.95
N LEU A 189 9.61 19.96 -4.40
CA LEU A 189 9.28 18.81 -3.55
C LEU A 189 8.60 19.23 -2.24
N LYS A 190 9.07 20.31 -1.58
CA LYS A 190 8.42 20.86 -0.37
C LYS A 190 6.99 21.31 -0.63
N ASP A 191 6.74 21.96 -1.77
CA ASP A 191 5.39 22.38 -2.13
C ASP A 191 4.50 21.22 -2.57
N ALA A 192 5.04 20.24 -3.29
CA ALA A 192 4.33 18.99 -3.57
C ALA A 192 3.92 18.27 -2.28
N GLN A 193 4.79 18.21 -1.27
CA GLN A 193 4.47 17.65 0.05
C GLN A 193 3.31 18.39 0.73
N ARG A 194 3.20 19.72 0.58
CA ARG A 194 2.05 20.48 1.09
C ARG A 194 0.76 20.12 0.36
N LEU A 195 0.81 19.92 -0.96
CA LEU A 195 -0.33 19.45 -1.75
C LEU A 195 -0.75 18.04 -1.31
N PHE A 196 0.21 17.13 -1.15
CA PHE A 196 -0.05 15.76 -0.68
C PHE A 196 -0.61 15.72 0.74
N ALA A 197 -0.23 16.67 1.61
CA ALA A 197 -0.79 16.81 2.95
C ALA A 197 -2.29 17.17 2.94
N ALA A 198 -2.78 17.83 1.89
CA ALA A 198 -4.18 18.17 1.72
C ALA A 198 -5.03 17.03 1.12
N LEU A 199 -4.39 16.00 0.53
CA LEU A 199 -5.09 14.90 -0.10
C LEU A 199 -5.74 13.94 0.92
N SER A 200 -6.83 13.30 0.49
CA SER A 200 -7.39 12.17 1.24
C SER A 200 -6.43 10.97 1.20
N PRO A 201 -6.47 10.06 2.18
CA PRO A 201 -5.62 8.86 2.16
C PRO A 201 -5.77 8.02 0.89
N VAL A 202 -6.99 7.96 0.34
CA VAL A 202 -7.28 7.25 -0.92
C VAL A 202 -6.63 7.97 -2.09
N ALA A 203 -6.76 9.29 -2.20
CA ALA A 203 -6.14 10.06 -3.28
C ALA A 203 -4.61 9.96 -3.26
N LEU A 204 -3.99 10.04 -2.08
CA LEU A 204 -2.54 9.85 -1.92
C LEU A 204 -2.11 8.44 -2.33
N ALA A 205 -2.85 7.41 -1.93
CA ALA A 205 -2.58 6.04 -2.35
C ALA A 205 -2.68 5.89 -3.87
N THR A 206 -3.75 6.43 -4.49
CA THR A 206 -3.93 6.41 -5.94
C THR A 206 -2.77 7.10 -6.65
N PHE A 207 -2.32 8.24 -6.17
CA PHE A 207 -1.17 8.96 -6.74
C PHE A 207 0.13 8.15 -6.66
N ARG A 208 0.41 7.51 -5.51
CA ARG A 208 1.58 6.64 -5.35
C ARG A 208 1.54 5.44 -6.29
N ILE A 209 0.36 4.85 -6.48
CA ILE A 209 0.14 3.78 -7.46
C ILE A 209 0.41 4.29 -8.88
N MET A 210 -0.07 5.49 -9.22
CA MET A 210 0.19 6.13 -10.51
C MET A 210 1.69 6.33 -10.77
N LEU A 211 2.46 6.82 -9.79
CA LEU A 211 3.92 6.96 -9.92
C LEU A 211 4.60 5.62 -10.18
N ARG A 212 4.29 4.59 -9.38
CA ARG A 212 4.88 3.24 -9.56
C ARG A 212 4.46 2.62 -10.90
N PHE A 213 3.22 2.84 -11.31
CA PHE A 213 2.71 2.38 -12.60
C PHE A 213 3.50 3.03 -13.74
N VAL A 214 3.70 4.35 -13.70
CA VAL A 214 4.54 5.06 -14.68
C VAL A 214 5.99 4.58 -14.66
N ASP A 215 6.57 4.27 -13.50
CA ASP A 215 7.93 3.74 -13.43
C ASP A 215 8.09 2.39 -14.14
N LEU A 216 7.05 1.54 -14.11
CA LEU A 216 7.06 0.22 -14.74
C LEU A 216 6.64 0.24 -16.22
N LEU A 217 5.86 1.23 -16.65
CA LEU A 217 5.32 1.32 -18.01
C LEU A 217 6.36 1.23 -19.15
N PRO A 218 7.60 1.75 -19.03
CA PRO A 218 8.60 1.59 -20.08
C PRO A 218 8.92 0.13 -20.44
N ILE A 219 8.78 -0.79 -19.50
CA ILE A 219 8.96 -2.23 -19.72
C ILE A 219 7.93 -2.75 -20.72
N PHE A 220 6.71 -2.23 -20.67
CA PHE A 220 5.60 -2.69 -21.51
C PHE A 220 5.47 -1.89 -22.82
N ILE A 221 5.67 -0.57 -22.76
CA ILE A 221 5.47 0.35 -23.91
C ILE A 221 6.71 0.43 -24.80
N VAL A 222 7.89 0.53 -24.20
CA VAL A 222 9.17 0.70 -24.93
C VAL A 222 9.93 -0.63 -25.02
N ARG A 223 9.45 -1.69 -24.35
CA ARG A 223 10.09 -3.02 -24.28
C ARG A 223 11.54 -2.97 -23.81
N LYS A 224 11.86 -2.00 -22.95
CA LYS A 224 13.18 -1.89 -22.30
C LYS A 224 13.09 -2.46 -20.88
N PRO A 225 14.01 -3.33 -20.44
CA PRO A 225 14.02 -3.87 -19.08
C PRO A 225 14.55 -2.84 -18.06
N ARG A 226 14.10 -1.58 -18.16
CA ARG A 226 14.49 -0.47 -17.32
C ARG A 226 13.25 0.30 -16.92
N THR A 227 13.22 0.76 -15.68
CA THR A 227 12.13 1.59 -15.17
C THR A 227 12.30 3.04 -15.63
N PHE A 228 11.25 3.87 -15.57
CA PHE A 228 11.27 5.26 -16.03
C PHE A 228 12.40 6.07 -15.42
N ARG A 229 12.59 5.99 -14.09
CA ARG A 229 13.67 6.69 -13.39
C ARG A 229 15.07 6.28 -13.86
N ARG A 230 15.23 5.11 -14.49
CA ARG A 230 16.51 4.58 -14.99
C ARG A 230 16.74 4.82 -16.49
N LEU A 231 15.77 5.40 -17.20
CA LEU A 231 15.95 5.79 -18.60
C LEU A 231 16.84 7.02 -18.72
N LYS A 232 17.56 7.15 -19.84
CA LYS A 232 18.32 8.37 -20.18
C LYS A 232 17.36 9.54 -20.47
N PRO A 233 17.78 10.81 -20.34
CA PRO A 233 16.90 11.97 -20.55
C PRO A 233 16.13 11.95 -21.88
N GLU A 234 16.82 11.69 -22.99
CA GLU A 234 16.19 11.58 -24.33
C GLU A 234 15.15 10.45 -24.40
N GLU A 235 15.43 9.32 -23.76
CA GLU A 235 14.53 8.17 -23.71
C GLU A 235 13.30 8.44 -22.83
N ARG A 236 13.46 9.20 -21.74
CA ARG A 236 12.36 9.65 -20.88
C ARG A 236 11.43 10.57 -21.64
N LEU A 237 11.98 11.54 -22.40
CA LEU A 237 11.20 12.45 -23.23
C LEU A 237 10.38 11.69 -24.27
N ALA A 238 11.03 10.83 -25.06
CA ALA A 238 10.35 10.01 -26.06
C ALA A 238 9.26 9.11 -25.44
N PHE A 239 9.49 8.58 -24.24
CA PHE A 239 8.49 7.81 -23.51
C PHE A 239 7.31 8.67 -23.06
N MET A 240 7.54 9.85 -22.48
CA MET A 240 6.46 10.76 -22.05
C MET A 240 5.62 11.24 -23.24
N THR A 241 6.24 11.58 -24.38
CA THR A 241 5.51 11.92 -25.60
C THR A 241 4.60 10.78 -26.08
N ARG A 242 5.04 9.52 -25.94
CA ARG A 242 4.20 8.34 -26.24
C ARG A 242 3.06 8.17 -25.23
N LEU A 243 3.29 8.47 -23.95
CA LEU A 243 2.22 8.42 -22.94
C LEU A 243 1.12 9.44 -23.23
N GLU A 244 1.49 10.65 -23.63
CA GLU A 244 0.57 11.73 -23.99
C GLU A 244 -0.40 11.33 -25.11
N HIS A 245 0.12 10.60 -26.10
CA HIS A 245 -0.65 10.14 -27.27
C HIS A 245 -1.14 8.69 -27.16
N HIS A 246 -1.09 8.08 -25.96
CA HIS A 246 -1.40 6.68 -25.80
C HIS A 246 -2.89 6.38 -26.11
N PRO A 247 -3.23 5.29 -26.82
CA PRO A 247 -4.62 5.01 -27.22
C PRO A 247 -5.54 4.80 -26.02
N ARG A 248 -5.04 4.21 -24.93
CA ARG A 248 -5.81 3.99 -23.70
C ARG A 248 -5.97 5.27 -22.88
N THR A 249 -7.20 5.74 -22.73
CA THR A 249 -7.55 6.93 -21.93
C THR A 249 -7.01 6.89 -20.51
N ALA A 250 -7.08 5.74 -19.83
CA ALA A 250 -6.56 5.59 -18.47
C ALA A 250 -5.05 5.91 -18.37
N VAL A 251 -4.25 5.50 -19.36
CA VAL A 251 -2.80 5.79 -19.39
C VAL A 251 -2.55 7.29 -19.58
N ARG A 252 -3.30 7.93 -20.49
CA ARG A 252 -3.21 9.38 -20.70
C ARG A 252 -3.60 10.15 -19.44
N MET A 253 -4.70 9.77 -18.77
CA MET A 253 -5.15 10.42 -17.54
C MET A 253 -4.10 10.32 -16.43
N THR A 254 -3.43 9.17 -16.28
CA THR A 254 -2.32 9.02 -15.33
C THR A 254 -1.16 9.97 -15.68
N PHE A 255 -0.79 10.07 -16.95
CA PHE A 255 0.24 11.01 -17.39
C PHE A 255 -0.15 12.47 -17.11
N PHE A 256 -1.37 12.87 -17.45
CA PHE A 256 -1.84 14.24 -17.20
C PHE A 256 -1.95 14.58 -15.72
N ALA A 257 -2.38 13.63 -14.87
CA ALA A 257 -2.38 13.81 -13.42
C ALA A 257 -0.97 14.12 -12.92
N ILE A 258 0.02 13.27 -13.25
CA ILE A 258 1.42 13.48 -12.86
C ILE A 258 1.97 14.79 -13.44
N LYS A 259 1.69 15.09 -14.71
CA LYS A 259 2.12 16.34 -15.37
C LYS A 259 1.59 17.57 -14.63
N LEU A 260 0.31 17.57 -14.26
CA LEU A 260 -0.31 18.66 -13.51
C LEU A 260 0.32 18.81 -12.11
N ASP A 261 0.43 17.70 -11.37
CA ASP A 261 0.98 17.69 -10.01
C ASP A 261 2.45 18.12 -9.97
N VAL A 262 3.24 17.80 -11.00
CA VAL A 262 4.65 18.18 -11.10
C VAL A 262 4.82 19.64 -11.53
N LEU A 263 4.03 20.12 -12.47
CA LEU A 263 4.18 21.49 -12.99
C LEU A 263 3.63 22.56 -12.04
N LEU A 264 2.64 22.23 -11.22
CA LEU A 264 1.98 23.20 -10.34
C LEU A 264 2.95 23.83 -9.31
N PRO A 265 3.80 23.08 -8.57
CA PRO A 265 4.81 23.68 -7.69
C PRO A 265 5.81 24.58 -8.39
N LEU A 266 6.19 24.23 -9.63
CA LEU A 266 7.15 24.99 -10.44
C LEU A 266 6.55 26.33 -10.88
N PHE A 267 5.33 26.34 -11.39
CA PHE A 267 4.69 27.58 -11.84
C PHE A 267 4.26 28.51 -10.69
N ASN A 268 4.18 28.00 -9.45
CA ASN A 268 4.04 28.82 -8.26
C ASN A 268 5.35 29.55 -7.84
N ARG A 269 6.47 29.33 -8.55
CA ARG A 269 7.72 30.05 -8.28
C ARG A 269 7.64 31.49 -8.82
N PRO A 270 8.03 32.51 -8.04
CA PRO A 270 8.11 33.90 -8.51
C PRO A 270 8.98 34.07 -9.77
N GLU A 271 10.04 33.29 -9.88
CA GLU A 271 10.96 33.28 -11.02
C GLU A 271 10.27 32.80 -12.29
N MET A 272 9.39 31.79 -12.18
CA MET A 272 8.61 31.26 -13.30
C MET A 272 7.38 32.11 -13.58
N GLU A 273 6.73 32.68 -12.55
CA GLU A 273 5.64 33.65 -12.69
C GLU A 273 6.07 34.86 -13.55
N ARG A 274 7.27 35.40 -13.32
CA ARG A 274 7.83 36.52 -14.11
C ARG A 274 8.07 36.19 -15.58
N VAL A 275 8.47 34.95 -15.87
CA VAL A 275 8.77 34.52 -17.25
C VAL A 275 7.49 34.12 -18.00
N THR A 276 6.48 33.61 -17.30
CA THR A 276 5.21 33.20 -17.89
C THR A 276 4.19 34.34 -18.01
N GLY A 277 4.40 35.46 -17.32
CA GLY A 277 3.52 36.63 -17.38
C GLY A 277 2.22 36.48 -16.60
N TRP A 278 2.13 35.49 -15.70
CA TRP A 278 0.96 35.31 -14.83
C TRP A 278 1.07 36.25 -13.62
N ASP A 279 0.69 37.52 -13.80
CA ASP A 279 0.43 38.42 -12.68
C ASP A 279 -0.75 37.82 -11.88
N LYS A 280 -0.49 37.32 -10.66
CA LYS A 280 -1.57 37.24 -9.67
C LYS A 280 -2.21 38.63 -9.66
N PRO A 281 -3.54 38.77 -9.77
CA PRO A 281 -4.15 40.06 -9.50
C PRO A 281 -3.65 40.45 -8.11
N ARG A 282 -2.83 41.50 -8.05
CA ARG A 282 -2.41 42.11 -6.79
C ARG A 282 -3.66 42.15 -5.96
N GLU A 283 -3.64 41.57 -4.76
CA GLU A 283 -4.67 41.84 -3.77
C GLU A 283 -4.90 43.34 -3.84
N ALA A 284 -6.07 43.70 -4.37
CA ALA A 284 -6.44 45.09 -4.49
C ALA A 284 -6.36 45.60 -3.06
N ALA A 285 -5.44 46.53 -2.84
CA ALA A 285 -5.30 47.18 -1.57
C ALA A 285 -6.69 47.70 -1.15
N SER A 286 -7.28 47.06 -0.14
CA SER A 286 -8.36 47.57 0.69
C SER A 286 -8.37 46.84 2.01
#